data_AF-A0A7K4GT12-F1
#
_entry.id   AF-A0A7K4GT12-F1
#
_cell.length_a   1.000
_cell.length_b   1.000
_cell.length_c   1.000
_cell.angle_alpha   90.00
_cell.angle_beta   90.00
_cell.angle_gamma   90.00
#
_symmetry.space_group_name_H-M   'P 1'
#
loop_
_entity.id
_entity.type
_entity.pdbx_description
1 polymer ?
#
loop_
_entity_poly.entity_id
_entity_poly.type
_entity_poly.pdbx_seq_one_letter_code
_entity_poly.pdbx_strand_id
1 'polypeptide(L)' 'MLDVVKRYFYRIFTVLPKDVREQLLNLNLSKDDLKEVKKELAFLSEEAQKKFLQEFAKDNK' A
#
# COMPACT_ATOMS: atom_id res chain seq x y z
N MET A 1 9.42 -19.92 -14.38
CA MET A 1 10.14 -18.87 -13.64
C MET A 1 9.52 -17.48 -13.87
N LEU A 2 9.27 -17.06 -15.13
CA LEU A 2 8.61 -15.77 -15.45
C LEU A 2 7.23 -15.57 -14.78
N ASP A 3 6.44 -16.63 -14.62
CA ASP A 3 5.11 -16.56 -14.00
C ASP A 3 5.11 -16.30 -12.50
N VAL A 4 6.16 -16.74 -11.79
CA VAL A 4 6.28 -16.47 -10.35
C VAL A 4 6.57 -15.00 -10.13
N VAL A 5 7.49 -14.45 -10.94
CA VAL A 5 7.84 -13.03 -10.92
C VAL A 5 6.64 -12.17 -11.34
N LYS A 6 5.93 -12.55 -12.39
CA LYS A 6 4.70 -11.86 -12.81
C LYS A 6 3.58 -11.97 -11.78
N ARG A 7 3.35 -13.13 -11.17
CA ARG A 7 2.38 -13.26 -10.05
C ARG A 7 2.81 -12.47 -8.83
N TYR A 8 4.10 -12.43 -8.53
CA TYR A 8 4.67 -11.66 -7.43
C TYR A 8 4.43 -10.16 -7.65
N PHE A 9 4.78 -9.63 -8.83
CA PHE A 9 4.49 -8.24 -9.18
C PHE A 9 2.99 -7.98 -9.33
N TYR A 10 2.22 -8.90 -9.90
CA TYR A 10 0.76 -8.79 -9.96
C TYR A 10 0.17 -8.72 -8.54
N ARG A 11 0.67 -9.51 -7.58
CA ARG A 11 0.24 -9.44 -6.19
C ARG A 11 0.62 -8.08 -5.57
N ILE A 12 1.83 -7.60 -5.81
CA ILE A 12 2.27 -6.25 -5.40
C ILE A 12 1.35 -5.16 -5.98
N PHE A 13 0.98 -5.24 -7.26
CA PHE A 13 0.20 -4.21 -7.96
C PHE A 13 -1.33 -4.38 -7.81
N THR A 14 -1.81 -5.56 -7.42
CA THR A 14 -3.25 -5.89 -7.38
C THR A 14 -3.81 -5.99 -5.95
N VAL A 15 -2.97 -6.11 -4.91
CA VAL A 15 -3.38 -6.44 -3.53
C VAL A 15 -3.39 -5.24 -2.59
N LEU A 16 -3.93 -4.11 -3.04
CA LEU A 16 -4.44 -3.11 -2.10
C LEU A 16 -5.96 -3.21 -2.10
N PRO A 17 -6.57 -3.65 -1.00
CA PRO A 17 -8.00 -3.57 -0.79
C PRO A 17 -8.54 -2.16 -1.06
N LYS A 18 -9.80 -2.05 -1.48
CA LYS A 18 -10.40 -0.77 -1.92
C LYS A 18 -10.36 0.30 -0.82
N ASP A 19 -10.63 -0.11 0.41
CA ASP A 19 -10.55 0.70 1.63
C ASP A 19 -9.13 1.21 1.92
N VAL A 20 -8.10 0.38 1.68
CA VAL A 20 -6.69 0.78 1.82
C VAL A 20 -6.31 1.81 0.75
N ARG A 21 -6.81 1.67 -0.49
CA ARG A 21 -6.59 2.66 -1.55
C ARG A 21 -7.29 3.99 -1.27
N GLU A 22 -8.51 3.95 -0.75
CA GLU A 22 -9.26 5.16 -0.39
C GLU A 22 -8.55 5.93 0.73
N GLN A 23 -8.06 5.22 1.76
CA GLN A 23 -7.24 5.83 2.81
C GLN A 23 -5.95 6.46 2.26
N LEU A 24 -5.25 5.78 1.35
CA LEU A 24 -4.06 6.32 0.68
C LEU A 24 -4.33 7.62 -0.08
N LEU A 25 -5.46 7.70 -0.78
CA LEU A 25 -5.83 8.90 -1.53
C LEU A 25 -6.16 10.08 -0.59
N ASN A 26 -6.70 9.79 0.59
CA ASN A 26 -7.02 10.81 1.59
C ASN A 26 -5.78 11.37 2.32
N LEU A 27 -4.62 10.69 2.25
CA LEU A 27 -3.37 11.14 2.87
C LEU A 27 -2.67 12.29 2.12
N ASN A 28 -3.20 12.71 0.96
CA ASN A 28 -2.71 13.84 0.17
C ASN A 28 -1.19 13.86 -0.09
N LEU A 29 -0.62 12.65 -0.25
CA LEU A 29 0.82 12.42 -0.42
C LEU A 29 1.35 12.90 -1.77
N SER A 30 2.64 13.26 -1.80
CA SER A 30 3.34 13.47 -3.06
C SER A 30 3.40 12.16 -3.88
N LYS A 31 3.66 12.25 -5.18
CA LYS A 31 3.76 11.05 -6.04
C LYS A 31 4.87 10.09 -5.58
N ASP A 32 5.96 10.63 -5.04
CA ASP A 32 7.09 9.84 -4.59
C ASP A 32 6.79 9.16 -3.24
N ASP A 33 6.20 9.89 -2.28
CA ASP A 33 5.78 9.31 -1.00
C ASP A 33 4.71 8.23 -1.19
N LEU A 34 3.74 8.48 -2.08
CA LEU A 34 2.71 7.51 -2.41
C LEU A 34 3.30 6.22 -3.01
N LYS A 35 4.40 6.33 -3.76
CA LYS A 35 5.09 5.19 -4.34
C LYS A 35 5.83 4.38 -3.29
N GLU A 36 6.51 5.03 -2.34
CA GLU A 36 7.19 4.35 -1.24
C GLU A 36 6.19 3.67 -0.30
N VAL A 37 5.12 4.37 0.10
CA VAL A 37 4.07 3.78 0.95
C VAL A 37 3.42 2.56 0.26
N LYS A 38 3.15 2.63 -1.05
CA LYS A 38 2.62 1.48 -1.79
C LYS A 38 3.57 0.29 -1.82
N LYS A 39 4.89 0.52 -1.89
CA LYS A 39 5.87 -0.57 -1.81
C LYS A 39 5.82 -1.21 -0.43
N GLU A 40 5.82 -0.43 0.64
CA GLU A 40 5.76 -0.97 2.01
C GLU A 40 4.49 -1.79 2.22
N LEU A 41 3.33 -1.26 1.83
CA LEU A 41 2.05 -1.96 1.95
C LEU A 41 2.00 -3.27 1.16
N ALA A 42 2.73 -3.37 0.05
CA ALA A 42 2.77 -4.57 -0.77
C ALA A 42 3.42 -5.78 -0.07
N PHE A 43 4.21 -5.55 0.97
CA PHE A 43 4.82 -6.60 1.80
C PHE A 43 4.00 -6.93 3.06
N LEU A 44 2.93 -6.18 3.33
CA LEU A 44 2.11 -6.32 4.53
C LEU A 44 0.85 -7.13 4.27
N SER A 45 0.37 -7.83 5.31
CA SER A 45 -0.97 -8.40 5.32
C SER A 45 -2.01 -7.28 5.34
N GLU A 46 -3.25 -7.56 4.92
CA GLU A 46 -4.32 -6.55 4.91
C GLU A 46 -4.54 -5.90 6.29
N GLU A 47 -4.46 -6.65 7.39
CA GLU A 47 -4.57 -6.10 8.75
C GLU A 47 -3.41 -5.14 9.06
N ALA A 48 -2.18 -5.52 8.69
CA ALA A 48 -1.01 -4.69 8.87
C ALA A 48 -1.02 -3.45 7.97
N GLN A 49 -1.56 -3.55 6.75
CA GLN A 49 -1.78 -2.40 5.86
C GLN A 49 -2.71 -1.36 6.51
N LYS A 50 -3.83 -1.81 7.09
CA LYS A 50 -4.78 -0.91 7.78
C LYS A 50 -4.15 -0.27 9.00
N LYS A 51 -3.40 -1.03 9.81
CA LYS A 51 -2.70 -0.50 10.98
C LYS A 51 -1.64 0.53 10.59
N PHE A 52 -0.82 0.23 9.57
CA PHE A 52 0.18 1.15 9.03
C PHE A 52 -0.46 2.47 8.60
N LEU A 53 -1.55 2.42 7.80
CA LEU A 53 -2.23 3.63 7.35
C LEU A 53 -2.88 4.43 8.49
N GLN A 54 -3.37 3.77 9.54
CA GLN A 54 -3.89 4.44 10.73
C GLN A 54 -2.79 5.15 11.53
N GLU A 55 -1.63 4.52 11.70
CA GLU A 55 -0.46 5.14 12.37
C GLU A 55 0.04 6.31 11.54
N PHE A 56 0.25 6.09 10.24
CA PHE A 56 0.66 7.11 9.30
C PHE A 56 -0.30 8.31 9.27
N ALA A 57 -1.62 8.08 9.29
CA ALA A 57 -2.62 9.15 9.34
C ALA A 57 -2.65 9.92 10.67
N LYS A 58 -2.21 9.32 11.78
CA LYS A 58 -2.09 10.01 13.07
C LYS A 58 -0.83 10.88 13.11
N ASP A 59 0.27 10.39 12.55
CA ASP A 59 1.55 11.09 12.56
C ASP A 59 1.58 12.29 11.58
N ASN A 60 0.73 12.26 10.55
CA ASN A 60 0.61 13.33 9.55
C ASN A 60 -0.58 14.28 9.79
N LYS A 61 -1.13 14.31 11.02
CA LYS A 61 -2.29 15.13 11.41
C LYS A 61 -1.92 16.38 12.20
#